data_AF-R5CZ34-F1
#
_entry.id   AF-R5CZ34-F1
#
_cell.length_a   1.000
_cell.length_b   1.000
_cell.length_c   1.000
_cell.angle_alpha   90.00
_cell.angle_beta   90.00
_cell.angle_gamma   90.00
#
_symmetry.space_group_name_H-M   'P 1'
#
loop_
_entity.id
_entity.type
_entity.pdbx_description
1 polymer ?
#
loop_
_entity_poly.entity_id
_entity_poly.type
_entity_poly.pdbx_seq_one_letter_code
_entity_poly.pdbx_strand_id
1 'polypeptide(L)'
;MKDMDYKYIEQLLERYWKCETSLEEEHILRTFFRQKDVPESLRQYRDLFCYEHEEKETDVLGSDFDAKMLAMVDEPEPVKAVTISLRQRFMPLLKAAASVAIVLALGNVAQVMFNEGGQPEPAVAGFQKTHNGPSVAMSDSAKTDSMKQASAATTILK
;
A
#
# COMPACT_ATOMS: atom_id res chain seq x y z
N MET A 1 22.20 -3.16 53.65
CA MET A 1 21.97 -3.82 52.34
C MET A 1 20.79 -3.22 51.56
N LYS A 2 19.97 -2.34 52.14
CA LYS A 2 18.88 -1.63 51.43
C LYS A 2 19.31 -0.31 50.77
N ASP A 3 20.54 0.15 51.02
CA ASP A 3 20.99 1.50 50.64
C ASP A 3 21.37 1.68 49.17
N MET A 4 21.58 0.60 48.40
CA MET A 4 21.91 0.67 46.97
C MET A 4 20.67 0.88 46.10
N ASP A 5 19.52 0.30 46.46
CA ASP A 5 18.29 0.40 45.67
C ASP A 5 17.68 1.81 45.72
N TYR A 6 17.83 2.53 46.85
CA TYR A 6 17.28 3.89 46.99
C TYR A 6 18.01 4.92 46.12
N LYS A 7 19.33 4.78 45.93
CA LYS A 7 20.10 5.68 45.05
C LYS A 7 19.64 5.57 43.60
N TYR A 8 19.28 4.37 43.16
CA TYR A 8 18.75 4.17 41.82
C TYR A 8 17.39 4.85 41.65
N ILE A 9 16.49 4.72 42.63
CA ILE A 9 15.19 5.40 42.61
C ILE A 9 15.36 6.92 42.61
N GLU A 10 16.28 7.48 43.38
CA GLU A 10 16.57 8.92 43.38
C GLU A 10 17.08 9.42 42.02
N GLN A 11 17.99 8.68 41.39
CA GLN A 11 18.49 8.99 40.05
C GLN A 11 17.36 8.92 39.00
N LEU A 12 16.49 7.93 39.13
CA LEU A 12 15.35 7.74 38.25
C LEU A 12 14.33 8.88 38.41
N LEU A 13 14.13 9.34 39.64
CA LEU A 13 13.29 10.51 39.93
C LEU A 13 13.87 11.78 39.31
N GLU A 14 15.19 12.00 39.40
CA GLU A 14 15.83 13.16 38.77
C GLU A 14 15.66 13.15 37.24
N ARG A 15 15.76 11.98 36.61
CA ARG A 15 15.50 11.81 35.17
C ARG A 15 14.02 11.96 34.82
N TYR A 16 13.12 11.50 35.70
CA TYR A 16 11.68 11.66 35.54
C TYR A 16 11.32 13.15 35.50
N TRP A 17 11.91 13.96 36.39
CA TRP A 17 11.75 15.41 36.37
C TRP A 17 12.30 16.08 35.12
N LYS A 18 13.28 15.47 34.45
CA LYS A 18 13.82 15.92 33.16
C LYS A 18 13.05 15.38 31.95
N CYS A 19 12.01 14.57 32.17
CA CYS A 19 11.26 13.86 31.13
C CYS A 19 12.15 12.94 30.27
N GLU A 20 13.19 12.34 30.86
CA GLU A 20 14.15 11.46 30.17
C GLU A 20 13.92 9.97 30.49
N THR A 21 12.84 9.62 31.18
CA THR A 21 12.53 8.24 31.59
C THR A 21 11.82 7.45 30.51
N SER A 22 12.07 6.14 30.47
CA SER A 22 11.27 5.20 29.67
C SER A 22 10.01 4.75 30.42
N LEU A 23 9.05 4.17 29.70
CA LEU A 23 7.83 3.61 30.30
C LEU A 23 8.13 2.49 31.31
N GLU A 24 9.18 1.70 31.08
CA GLU A 24 9.61 0.64 32.01
C GLU A 24 10.15 1.23 33.31
N GLU A 25 10.96 2.29 33.21
CA GLU A 25 11.51 3.04 34.35
C GLU A 25 10.40 3.68 35.18
N GLU A 26 9.40 4.28 34.53
CA GLU A 26 8.23 4.83 35.23
C GLU A 26 7.39 3.75 35.92
N HIS A 27 7.27 2.57 35.31
CA HIS A 27 6.60 1.43 35.94
C HIS A 27 7.33 0.97 37.22
N ILE A 28 8.67 1.02 37.23
CA ILE A 28 9.46 0.76 38.44
C ILE A 28 9.15 1.80 39.52
N LEU A 29 9.13 3.10 39.18
CA LEU A 29 8.77 4.16 40.13
C LEU A 29 7.37 3.91 40.72
N ARG A 30 6.36 3.68 39.88
CA ARG A 30 4.98 3.38 40.31
C ARG A 30 4.92 2.17 41.23
N THR A 31 5.65 1.10 40.88
CA THR A 31 5.68 -0.14 41.67
C THR A 31 6.40 0.06 43.01
N PHE A 32 7.47 0.86 43.04
CA PHE A 32 8.24 1.17 44.25
C PHE A 32 7.39 1.99 45.24
N PHE A 33 6.78 3.09 44.79
CA PHE A 33 5.95 3.95 45.65
C PHE A 33 4.66 3.30 46.14
N ARG A 34 4.21 2.22 45.49
CA ARG A 34 3.12 1.36 45.96
C ARG A 34 3.50 0.55 47.20
N GLN A 35 4.76 0.19 47.37
CA GLN A 35 5.20 -0.61 48.51
C GLN A 35 5.19 0.22 49.80
N LYS A 36 4.96 -0.41 50.97
CA LYS A 36 4.87 0.30 52.26
C LYS A 36 6.22 0.73 52.85
N ASP A 37 7.34 0.27 52.28
CA ASP A 37 8.70 0.48 52.78
C ASP A 37 9.42 1.59 51.98
N VAL A 38 8.90 2.82 52.03
CA VAL A 38 9.48 3.99 51.34
C VAL A 38 10.24 4.88 52.34
N PRO A 39 11.49 5.29 52.04
CA PRO A 39 12.26 6.21 52.87
C PRO A 39 11.55 7.54 53.12
N GLU A 40 11.83 8.15 54.28
CA GLU A 40 11.17 9.39 54.73
C GLU A 40 11.33 10.56 53.76
N SER A 41 12.47 10.66 53.07
CA SER A 41 12.75 11.68 52.04
C SER A 41 11.90 11.53 50.78
N LEU A 42 11.52 10.30 50.43
CA LEU A 42 10.78 9.96 49.21
C LEU A 42 9.27 9.88 49.45
N ARG A 43 8.84 9.83 50.72
CA ARG A 43 7.44 9.71 51.12
C ARG A 43 6.55 10.83 50.56
N GLN A 44 7.10 12.04 50.41
CA GLN A 44 6.40 13.20 49.81
C GLN A 44 5.99 13.00 48.36
N TYR A 45 6.70 12.14 47.61
CA TYR A 45 6.42 11.90 46.19
C TYR A 45 5.45 10.73 45.98
N ARG A 46 5.09 10.01 47.05
CA ARG A 46 4.24 8.83 46.97
C ARG A 46 2.90 9.12 46.30
N ASP A 47 2.27 10.23 46.68
CA ASP A 47 0.94 10.59 46.20
C ASP A 47 0.92 10.86 44.69
N LEU A 48 2.05 11.32 44.11
CA LEU A 48 2.19 11.52 42.66
C LEU A 48 2.07 10.21 41.87
N PHE A 49 2.56 9.11 42.43
CA PHE A 49 2.60 7.81 41.75
C PHE A 49 1.45 6.88 42.17
N CYS A 50 0.75 7.18 43.27
CA CYS A 50 -0.41 6.40 43.73
C CYS A 50 -1.73 6.82 43.08
N TYR A 51 -1.85 8.09 42.66
CA TYR A 51 -3.09 8.67 42.11
C TYR A 51 -3.67 7.89 40.93
N GLU A 52 -2.83 7.48 39.98
CA GLU A 52 -3.30 6.77 38.77
C GLU A 52 -3.93 5.40 39.04
N HIS A 53 -3.63 4.78 40.19
CA HIS A 53 -4.18 3.47 40.53
C HIS A 53 -5.43 3.57 41.41
N GLU A 54 -5.43 4.49 42.38
CA GLU A 54 -6.53 4.61 43.34
C GLU A 54 -7.78 5.25 42.71
N GLU A 55 -7.63 6.20 41.78
CA GLU A 55 -8.78 6.93 41.22
C GLU A 55 -9.30 6.39 39.88
N LYS A 56 -8.54 5.52 39.17
CA LYS A 56 -9.00 4.89 37.92
C LYS A 56 -10.30 4.11 38.08
N GLU A 57 -10.60 3.63 39.30
CA GLU A 57 -11.85 2.91 39.57
C GLU A 57 -12.94 3.78 40.20
N THR A 58 -12.61 4.94 40.78
CA THR A 58 -13.56 5.74 41.55
C THR A 58 -14.03 7.02 40.85
N ASP A 59 -13.18 7.64 40.01
CA ASP A 59 -13.51 8.89 39.31
C ASP A 59 -13.49 8.67 37.78
N VAL A 60 -14.38 7.81 37.32
CA VAL A 60 -14.58 7.56 35.89
C VAL A 60 -15.48 8.66 35.35
N LEU A 61 -15.02 9.38 34.32
CA LEU A 61 -15.85 10.35 33.62
C LEU A 61 -17.09 9.66 33.05
N GLY A 62 -18.26 10.29 33.20
CA GLY A 62 -19.52 9.72 32.73
C GLY A 62 -19.56 9.52 31.21
N SER A 63 -20.47 8.66 30.75
CA SER A 63 -20.67 8.37 29.31
C SER A 63 -20.93 9.60 28.44
N ASP A 64 -21.45 10.68 29.04
CA ASP A 64 -21.70 11.95 28.35
C ASP A 64 -20.41 12.64 27.90
N PHE A 65 -19.31 12.49 28.66
CA PHE A 65 -18.01 13.01 28.28
C PHE A 65 -17.44 12.25 27.09
N ASP A 66 -17.52 10.91 27.12
CA ASP A 66 -17.09 10.06 26.01
C ASP A 66 -17.88 10.37 24.73
N ALA A 67 -19.20 10.55 24.85
CA ALA A 67 -20.05 10.94 23.72
C ALA A 67 -19.65 12.30 23.13
N LYS A 68 -19.32 13.28 23.98
CA LYS A 68 -18.85 14.60 23.55
C LYS A 68 -17.46 14.55 22.89
N MET A 69 -16.55 13.76 23.43
CA MET A 69 -15.20 13.58 22.87
C MET A 69 -15.26 12.85 21.51
N LEU A 70 -16.07 11.80 21.41
CA LEU A 70 -16.33 11.12 20.15
C LEU A 70 -16.95 12.07 19.13
N ALA A 71 -17.94 12.88 19.51
CA ALA A 71 -18.53 13.87 18.60
C ALA A 71 -17.53 14.93 18.11
N MET A 72 -16.48 15.25 18.90
CA MET A 72 -15.44 16.22 18.52
C MET A 72 -14.36 15.60 17.62
N VAL A 73 -14.13 14.29 17.71
CA VAL A 73 -13.15 13.54 16.90
C VAL A 73 -13.80 12.99 15.61
N ASP A 74 -15.08 12.63 15.67
CA ASP A 74 -15.90 12.14 14.57
C ASP A 74 -16.40 13.28 13.68
N GLU A 75 -15.57 14.29 13.42
CA GLU A 75 -15.64 15.06 12.18
C GLU A 75 -14.79 14.35 11.11
N PRO A 76 -15.25 13.26 10.47
CA PRO A 76 -14.71 12.94 9.18
C PRO A 76 -15.23 14.04 8.25
N GLU A 77 -14.40 15.02 7.92
CA GLU A 77 -14.63 15.78 6.70
C GLU A 77 -14.88 14.74 5.59
N PRO A 78 -16.08 14.68 4.98
CA PRO A 78 -16.34 13.70 3.96
C PRO A 78 -15.45 14.06 2.77
N VAL A 79 -14.29 13.42 2.69
CA VAL A 79 -13.45 13.52 1.51
C VAL A 79 -14.32 13.08 0.36
N LYS A 80 -14.53 14.01 -0.57
CA LYS A 80 -15.41 13.85 -1.72
C LYS A 80 -14.75 12.85 -2.67
N ALA A 81 -14.80 11.57 -2.31
CA ALA A 81 -14.22 10.49 -3.08
C ALA A 81 -15.09 10.26 -4.31
N VAL A 82 -14.76 10.97 -5.40
CA VAL A 82 -15.42 10.78 -6.68
C VAL A 82 -14.93 9.45 -7.26
N THR A 83 -15.76 8.42 -7.19
CA THR A 83 -15.47 7.13 -7.84
C THR A 83 -15.71 7.26 -9.35
N ILE A 84 -14.63 7.43 -10.12
CA ILE A 84 -14.73 7.45 -11.59
C ILE A 84 -14.83 6.00 -12.08
N SER A 85 -15.88 5.68 -12.84
CA SER A 85 -16.05 4.36 -13.46
C SER A 85 -15.09 4.18 -14.64
N LEU A 86 -14.59 2.95 -14.87
CA LEU A 86 -13.72 2.64 -16.02
C LEU A 86 -14.35 3.07 -17.36
N ARG A 87 -15.68 2.94 -17.49
CA ARG A 87 -16.43 3.37 -18.69
C ARG A 87 -16.28 4.86 -18.97
N GLN A 88 -16.30 5.71 -17.94
CA GLN A 88 -16.10 7.15 -18.10
C GLN A 88 -14.67 7.48 -18.54
N ARG A 89 -13.67 6.72 -18.07
CA ARG A 89 -12.26 6.91 -18.42
C ARG A 89 -11.96 6.58 -19.89
N PHE A 90 -12.66 5.60 -20.48
CA PHE A 90 -12.47 5.22 -21.89
C PHE A 90 -13.37 5.97 -22.88
N MET A 91 -14.39 6.69 -22.40
CA MET A 91 -15.27 7.52 -23.23
C MET A 91 -14.56 8.51 -24.18
N PRO A 92 -13.51 9.26 -23.78
CA PRO A 92 -12.80 10.17 -24.70
C PRO A 92 -12.06 9.43 -25.82
N LEU A 93 -11.50 8.25 -25.54
CA LEU A 93 -10.81 7.44 -26.54
C LEU A 93 -11.79 6.84 -27.55
N LEU A 94 -12.95 6.38 -27.08
CA LEU A 94 -14.02 5.88 -27.95
C LEU A 94 -14.59 6.99 -28.86
N LYS A 95 -14.72 8.23 -28.34
CA LYS A 95 -15.13 9.39 -29.14
C LYS A 95 -14.12 9.71 -30.24
N ALA A 96 -12.82 9.66 -29.94
CA ALA A 96 -11.76 9.86 -30.92
C ALA A 96 -11.71 8.75 -31.97
N ALA A 97 -11.88 7.49 -31.56
CA ALA A 97 -11.93 6.36 -32.49
C ALA A 97 -13.13 6.45 -33.44
N ALA A 98 -14.29 6.85 -32.93
CA ALA A 98 -15.50 7.01 -33.74
C ALA A 98 -15.36 8.12 -34.79
N SER A 99 -14.76 9.26 -34.46
CA SER A 99 -14.56 10.34 -35.44
C SER A 99 -13.62 9.90 -36.56
N VAL A 100 -12.52 9.23 -36.22
CA VAL A 100 -11.57 8.68 -37.19
C VAL A 100 -12.26 7.62 -38.07
N ALA A 101 -13.04 6.73 -37.48
CA ALA A 101 -13.79 5.70 -38.21
C ALA A 101 -14.81 6.31 -39.19
N ILE A 102 -15.52 7.39 -38.81
CA ILE A 102 -16.46 8.09 -39.69
C ILE A 102 -15.72 8.71 -40.88
N VAL A 103 -14.60 9.39 -40.64
CA VAL A 103 -13.80 10.01 -41.72
C VAL A 103 -13.26 8.94 -42.67
N LEU A 104 -12.74 7.84 -42.15
CA LEU A 104 -12.29 6.70 -42.96
C LEU A 104 -13.46 6.05 -43.72
N ALA A 105 -14.61 5.87 -43.10
CA ALA A 105 -15.78 5.27 -43.74
C ALA A 105 -16.27 6.14 -44.90
N LEU A 106 -16.45 7.45 -44.67
CA LEU A 106 -16.87 8.39 -45.70
C LEU A 106 -15.80 8.58 -46.79
N GLY A 107 -14.52 8.61 -46.41
CA GLY A 107 -13.40 8.71 -47.35
C GLY A 107 -13.32 7.50 -48.29
N ASN A 108 -13.48 6.28 -47.76
CA ASN A 108 -13.54 5.07 -48.58
C ASN A 108 -14.78 5.04 -49.50
N VAL A 109 -15.96 5.42 -48.99
CA VAL A 109 -17.18 5.49 -49.81
C VAL A 109 -17.04 6.49 -50.95
N ALA A 110 -16.47 7.68 -50.71
CA ALA A 110 -16.25 8.67 -51.75
C ALA A 110 -15.33 8.14 -52.86
N GLN A 111 -14.23 7.46 -52.51
CA GLN A 111 -13.32 6.87 -53.50
C GLN A 111 -14.01 5.79 -54.36
N VAL A 112 -14.88 4.96 -53.77
CA VAL A 112 -15.67 3.95 -54.49
C VAL A 112 -16.69 4.59 -55.44
N MET A 113 -17.26 5.75 -55.06
CA MET A 113 -18.23 6.46 -55.91
C MET A 113 -17.58 7.24 -57.05
N PHE A 114 -16.36 7.75 -56.87
CA PHE A 114 -15.60 8.47 -57.92
C PHE A 114 -14.81 7.54 -58.85
N ASN A 115 -14.62 6.28 -58.48
CA ASN A 115 -13.99 5.26 -59.31
C ASN A 115 -15.07 4.29 -59.81
N GLU A 116 -15.68 4.56 -60.97
CA GLU A 116 -16.76 3.76 -61.60
C GLU A 116 -16.33 2.34 -62.03
N GLY A 117 -15.72 1.54 -61.13
CA GLY A 117 -15.24 0.21 -61.47
C GLY A 117 -14.73 -0.68 -60.35
N GLY A 118 -14.93 -0.38 -59.06
CA GLY A 118 -14.44 -1.22 -57.96
C GLY A 118 -15.54 -1.64 -56.98
N GLN A 119 -15.81 -2.94 -56.87
CA GLN A 119 -16.78 -3.52 -55.92
C GLN A 119 -16.41 -3.20 -54.45
N PRO A 120 -17.39 -3.02 -53.54
CA PRO A 120 -17.13 -2.71 -52.14
C PRO A 120 -16.70 -3.97 -51.38
N GLU A 121 -15.39 -4.14 -51.16
CA GLU A 121 -14.87 -5.17 -50.25
C GLU A 121 -14.98 -4.67 -48.79
N PRO A 122 -15.73 -5.34 -47.90
CA PRO A 122 -15.74 -5.01 -46.49
C PRO A 122 -14.36 -5.31 -45.91
N ALA A 123 -13.75 -4.33 -45.22
CA ALA A 123 -12.48 -4.52 -44.51
C ALA A 123 -12.68 -5.42 -43.28
N VAL A 124 -12.89 -6.72 -43.50
CA VAL A 124 -12.59 -7.75 -42.51
C VAL A 124 -11.08 -7.92 -42.48
N ALA A 125 -10.47 -7.73 -41.32
CA ALA A 125 -9.04 -8.00 -41.13
C ALA A 125 -8.80 -9.50 -41.32
N GLY A 126 -8.45 -9.91 -42.55
CA GLY A 126 -8.25 -11.31 -42.89
C GLY A 126 -7.63 -11.53 -44.27
N PHE A 127 -6.44 -12.15 -44.25
CA PHE A 127 -5.80 -12.91 -45.33
C PHE A 127 -5.11 -12.13 -46.47
N GLN A 128 -3.78 -12.00 -46.34
CA GLN A 128 -2.90 -11.62 -47.46
C GLN A 128 -2.95 -12.68 -48.55
N LYS A 129 -3.41 -12.30 -49.75
CA LYS A 129 -3.36 -13.14 -50.95
C LYS A 129 -1.95 -13.12 -51.52
N THR A 130 -1.25 -14.26 -51.45
CA THR A 130 0.10 -14.46 -51.95
C THR A 130 0.15 -14.39 -53.47
N HIS A 131 1.00 -13.52 -54.03
CA HIS A 131 1.29 -13.46 -55.46
C HIS A 131 2.34 -14.51 -55.84
N ASN A 132 1.98 -15.44 -56.72
CA ASN A 132 2.89 -16.44 -57.28
C ASN A 132 3.95 -15.76 -58.18
N GLY A 133 5.18 -15.62 -57.67
CA GLY A 133 6.40 -15.38 -58.44
C GLY A 133 7.16 -16.69 -58.70
N PRO A 134 8.10 -16.73 -59.66
CA PRO A 134 8.68 -17.98 -60.15
C PRO A 134 9.44 -18.72 -59.05
N SER A 135 9.12 -20.01 -58.93
CA SER A 135 9.69 -20.94 -57.95
C SER A 135 11.19 -21.14 -58.20
N VAL A 136 12.02 -20.61 -57.31
CA VAL A 136 13.47 -20.85 -57.25
C VAL A 136 13.79 -21.85 -56.15
N ALA A 137 13.42 -23.11 -56.38
CA ALA A 137 13.84 -24.23 -55.54
C ALA A 137 14.97 -24.98 -56.25
N MET A 138 16.23 -24.62 -55.96
CA MET A 138 17.37 -25.53 -56.07
C MET A 138 18.61 -24.92 -55.38
N SER A 139 18.80 -25.22 -54.09
CA SER A 139 20.08 -25.74 -53.58
C SER A 139 19.99 -25.92 -52.07
N ASP A 140 19.74 -27.17 -51.72
CA ASP A 140 20.22 -27.85 -50.53
C ASP A 140 21.53 -27.28 -49.97
N SER A 141 21.52 -26.90 -48.69
CA SER A 141 22.67 -26.97 -47.79
C SER A 141 22.15 -26.79 -46.36
N ALA A 142 21.59 -27.88 -45.84
CA ALA A 142 21.41 -28.07 -44.40
C ALA A 142 22.78 -28.00 -43.71
N LYS A 143 23.12 -26.85 -43.13
CA LYS A 143 24.10 -26.79 -42.04
C LYS A 143 23.33 -26.89 -40.73
N THR A 144 23.12 -28.12 -40.31
CA THR A 144 22.72 -28.49 -38.95
C THR A 144 23.78 -27.97 -37.99
N ASP A 145 23.56 -26.84 -37.35
CA ASP A 145 24.38 -26.48 -36.19
C ASP A 145 23.78 -27.19 -34.96
N SER A 146 24.50 -28.22 -34.52
CA SER A 146 24.15 -29.05 -33.37
C SER A 146 24.08 -28.20 -32.10
N MET A 147 22.87 -28.00 -31.57
CA MET A 147 22.72 -27.74 -30.14
C MET A 147 23.31 -28.92 -29.37
N LYS A 148 24.45 -28.69 -28.72
CA LYS A 148 24.95 -29.58 -27.67
C LYS A 148 23.99 -29.49 -26.48
N GLN A 149 23.02 -30.38 -26.46
CA GLN A 149 22.33 -30.77 -25.24
C GLN A 149 23.30 -31.63 -24.42
N ALA A 150 23.98 -31.02 -23.46
CA ALA A 150 24.63 -31.75 -22.38
C ALA A 150 23.57 -32.01 -21.29
N SER A 151 22.92 -33.16 -21.37
CA SER A 151 22.55 -33.94 -20.19
C SER A 151 23.72 -34.91 -19.95
N ALA A 152 24.14 -35.30 -18.74
CA ALA A 152 23.47 -35.37 -17.47
C ALA A 152 24.51 -35.55 -16.34
N ALA A 153 23.99 -35.60 -15.11
CA ALA A 153 24.45 -36.47 -14.01
C ALA A 153 25.72 -36.01 -13.26
N THR A 154 25.88 -36.14 -11.94
CA THR A 154 25.11 -36.77 -10.84
C THR A 154 25.88 -36.47 -9.54
N THR A 155 25.22 -36.62 -8.38
CA THR A 155 25.77 -36.82 -7.00
C THR A 155 25.83 -35.53 -6.16
N ILE A 156 24.89 -35.27 -5.25
CA ILE A 156 24.65 -35.85 -3.90
C ILE A 156 25.64 -35.35 -2.81
N LEU A 157 25.04 -34.68 -1.81
CA LEU A 157 25.34 -34.63 -0.36
C LEU A 157 26.81 -34.63 0.10
N LYS A 158 27.26 -33.54 0.73
CA LYS A 158 27.37 -33.41 2.20
C LYS A 158 27.65 -31.97 2.62
#